data_AF-A0A927Z8G9-F1
#
_entry.id   AF-A0A927Z8G9-F1
#
_cell.length_a   1.000
_cell.length_b   1.000
_cell.length_c   1.000
_cell.angle_alpha   90.00
_cell.angle_beta   90.00
_cell.angle_gamma   90.00
#
_symmetry.space_group_name_H-M   'P 1'
#
loop_
_entity.id
_entity.type
_entity.pdbx_description
1 polymer ?
#
loop_
_entity_poly.entity_id
_entity_poly.type
_entity_poly.pdbx_seq_one_letter_code
_entity_poly.pdbx_strand_id
1 'polypeptide(L)'
;MKSKVTKAFLLLAFIFGLAALAFSLFIYLGPREMFLRMFNTPDAAISVGAVIDWTTLIFEVIMLICYLIAFIVFVKSKTVSPAFVAALILLIVIMTIRLLSPVISILTTRMVAMKGAAYMAAFSSLSSVRNLICGPFSLLALVFYCIAFGSLCVRKNK
;
A
#
# COMPACT_ATOMS: atom_id res chain seq x y z
N MET A 1 -4.83 -30.51 -1.73
CA MET A 1 -5.46 -29.38 -0.99
C MET A 1 -4.62 -28.10 -0.91
N LYS A 2 -3.28 -28.14 -0.77
CA LYS A 2 -2.44 -26.95 -0.51
C LYS A 2 -2.47 -25.82 -1.56
N SER A 3 -2.63 -26.12 -2.86
CA SER A 3 -2.66 -25.08 -3.93
C SER A 3 -3.89 -24.17 -3.88
N LYS A 4 -5.06 -24.66 -3.45
CA LYS A 4 -6.29 -23.86 -3.33
C LYS A 4 -6.17 -22.82 -2.21
N VAL A 5 -5.54 -23.21 -1.10
CA VAL A 5 -5.33 -22.33 0.07
C VAL A 5 -4.35 -21.20 -0.24
N THR A 6 -3.22 -21.48 -0.91
CA THR A 6 -2.27 -20.44 -1.34
C THR A 6 -2.90 -19.44 -2.31
N LYS A 7 -3.76 -19.91 -3.24
CA LYS A 7 -4.53 -19.03 -4.14
C LYS A 7 -5.49 -18.12 -3.38
N ALA A 8 -6.17 -18.66 -2.36
CA ALA A 8 -7.06 -17.86 -1.51
C ALA A 8 -6.30 -16.76 -0.75
N PHE A 9 -5.11 -17.06 -0.21
CA PHE A 9 -4.29 -16.04 0.45
C PHE A 9 -3.78 -14.96 -0.51
N LEU A 10 -3.38 -15.32 -1.73
CA LEU A 10 -3.00 -14.31 -2.75
C LEU A 10 -4.19 -13.44 -3.18
N LEU A 11 -5.38 -14.04 -3.28
CA LEU A 11 -6.61 -13.30 -3.58
C LEU A 11 -6.95 -12.33 -2.43
N LEU A 12 -6.87 -12.78 -1.17
CA LEU A 12 -7.05 -11.92 -0.01
C LEU A 12 -6.02 -10.78 -0.02
N ALA A 13 -4.75 -11.08 -0.27
CA ALA A 13 -3.71 -10.05 -0.38
C ALA A 13 -4.06 -8.98 -1.42
N PHE A 14 -4.57 -9.39 -2.58
CA PHE A 14 -5.03 -8.49 -3.63
C PHE A 14 -6.25 -7.66 -3.18
N ILE A 15 -7.27 -8.27 -2.56
CA ILE A 15 -8.47 -7.58 -2.08
C ILE A 15 -8.11 -6.53 -1.03
N PHE A 16 -7.25 -6.87 -0.07
CA PHE A 16 -6.80 -5.93 0.96
C PHE A 16 -5.93 -4.82 0.36
N GLY A 17 -5.09 -5.11 -0.64
CA GLY A 17 -4.37 -4.09 -1.38
C GLY A 17 -5.30 -3.14 -2.16
N LEU A 18 -6.35 -3.67 -2.78
CA LEU A 18 -7.36 -2.89 -3.50
C LEU A 18 -8.14 -1.99 -2.55
N ALA A 19 -8.52 -2.50 -1.37
CA ALA A 19 -9.18 -1.72 -0.34
C ALA A 19 -8.30 -0.57 0.14
N ALA A 20 -7.00 -0.81 0.39
CA ALA A 20 -6.06 0.24 0.76
C ALA A 20 -5.99 1.35 -0.29
N LEU A 21 -5.89 0.99 -1.57
CA LEU A 21 -5.88 1.96 -2.68
C LEU A 21 -7.21 2.73 -2.79
N ALA A 22 -8.34 2.05 -2.63
CA ALA A 22 -9.66 2.67 -2.69
C ALA A 22 -9.86 3.71 -1.57
N PHE A 23 -9.49 3.37 -0.33
CA PHE A 23 -9.54 4.32 0.79
C PHE A 23 -8.56 5.48 0.58
N SER A 24 -7.37 5.22 0.06
CA SER A 24 -6.39 6.27 -0.25
C SER A 24 -6.91 7.23 -1.31
N LEU A 25 -7.47 6.71 -2.41
CA LEU A 25 -8.14 7.51 -3.44
C LEU A 25 -9.30 8.32 -2.86
N PHE A 26 -10.11 7.73 -1.98
CA PHE A 26 -11.21 8.42 -1.33
C PHE A 26 -10.73 9.57 -0.43
N ILE A 27 -9.62 9.39 0.28
CA ILE A 27 -9.01 10.44 1.11
C ILE A 27 -8.40 11.57 0.24
N TYR A 28 -7.76 11.22 -0.88
CA TYR A 28 -7.09 12.20 -1.73
C TYR A 28 -8.03 12.92 -2.72
N LEU A 29 -9.06 12.24 -3.24
CA LEU A 29 -10.00 12.75 -4.27
C LEU A 29 -11.40 13.05 -3.74
N GLY A 30 -11.77 12.52 -2.56
CA GLY A 30 -13.08 12.75 -1.96
C GLY A 30 -13.20 14.11 -1.23
N PRO A 31 -14.31 14.36 -0.52
CA PRO A 31 -14.56 15.61 0.18
C PRO A 31 -13.64 15.77 1.40
N ARG A 32 -12.41 16.25 1.14
CA ARG A 32 -11.32 16.41 2.12
C ARG A 32 -11.74 17.19 3.36
N GLU A 33 -12.54 18.24 3.19
CA GLU A 33 -13.03 19.07 4.29
C GLU A 33 -13.88 18.27 5.28
N MET A 34 -14.65 17.28 4.79
CA MET A 34 -15.49 16.44 5.63
C MET A 34 -14.64 15.48 6.47
N PHE A 35 -13.54 14.96 5.89
CA PHE A 35 -12.56 14.13 6.61
C PHE A 35 -11.74 14.93 7.62
N LEU A 36 -11.18 16.07 7.23
CA LEU A 36 -10.39 16.93 8.13
C LEU A 36 -11.23 17.47 9.30
N ARG A 37 -12.54 17.67 9.09
CA ARG A 37 -13.51 17.98 10.17
C ARG A 37 -13.81 16.77 11.06
N MET A 38 -14.01 15.57 10.52
CA MET A 38 -14.21 14.34 11.31
C MET A 38 -13.06 14.04 12.27
N PHE A 39 -11.83 14.43 11.90
CA PHE A 39 -10.63 14.24 12.70
C PHE A 39 -10.19 15.49 13.49
N ASN A 40 -11.09 16.47 13.71
CA ASN A 40 -10.84 17.68 14.52
C ASN A 40 -9.58 18.48 14.11
N THR A 41 -9.34 18.64 12.81
CA THR A 41 -8.28 19.53 12.27
C THR A 41 -8.88 20.75 11.54
N PRO A 42 -9.50 21.71 12.26
CA PRO A 42 -10.24 22.82 11.65
C PRO A 42 -9.34 23.82 10.89
N ASP A 43 -8.13 24.09 11.36
CA ASP A 43 -7.21 25.05 10.72
C ASP A 43 -6.60 24.52 9.41
N ALA A 44 -6.63 23.21 9.20
CA ALA A 44 -6.13 22.58 7.97
C ALA A 44 -7.08 22.80 6.77
N ALA A 45 -8.36 23.11 7.02
CA ALA A 45 -9.37 23.28 5.96
C ALA A 45 -9.15 24.54 5.10
N ILE A 46 -8.46 25.55 5.65
CA ILE A 46 -8.32 26.87 5.01
C ILE A 46 -7.14 26.90 4.01
N SER A 47 -6.20 25.95 4.10
CA SER A 47 -5.01 25.89 3.22
C SER A 47 -5.01 24.71 2.24
N VAL A 48 -6.13 24.00 2.04
CA VAL A 48 -6.24 22.79 1.20
C VAL A 48 -6.27 23.11 -0.30
N GLY A 49 -5.47 24.08 -0.74
CA GLY A 49 -5.06 24.17 -2.13
C GLY A 49 -4.18 22.95 -2.46
N ALA A 50 -4.81 21.85 -2.89
CA ALA A 50 -4.25 20.80 -3.73
C ALA A 50 -2.90 20.18 -3.31
N VAL A 51 -2.64 19.92 -2.03
CA VAL A 51 -1.52 19.02 -1.68
C VAL A 51 -1.99 17.58 -1.83
N ILE A 52 -1.85 17.02 -3.03
CA ILE A 52 -1.97 15.58 -3.27
C ILE A 52 -0.56 14.99 -3.15
N ASP A 53 -0.38 14.04 -2.24
CA ASP A 53 0.86 13.26 -2.19
C ASP A 53 0.82 12.17 -3.26
N TRP A 54 1.09 12.57 -4.51
CA TRP A 54 1.13 11.66 -5.65
C TRP A 54 2.15 10.53 -5.46
N THR A 55 3.23 10.78 -4.71
CA THR A 55 4.28 9.76 -4.51
C THR A 55 3.76 8.56 -3.75
N THR A 56 2.98 8.78 -2.69
CA THR A 56 2.41 7.65 -1.95
C THR A 56 1.35 6.91 -2.76
N LEU A 57 0.49 7.64 -3.49
CA LEU A 57 -0.54 7.01 -4.31
C LEU A 57 0.07 6.14 -5.41
N ILE A 58 1.17 6.60 -6.04
CA ILE A 58 1.96 5.81 -6.99
C ILE A 58 2.49 4.53 -6.33
N PHE A 59 3.03 4.60 -5.11
CA PHE A 59 3.53 3.40 -4.42
C PHE A 59 2.44 2.39 -4.12
N GLU A 60 1.25 2.84 -3.71
CA GLU A 60 0.12 1.94 -3.47
C GLU A 60 -0.35 1.26 -4.76
N VAL A 61 -0.37 1.98 -5.89
CA VAL A 61 -0.68 1.40 -7.20
C VAL A 61 0.36 0.36 -7.60
N ILE A 62 1.66 0.66 -7.44
CA ILE A 62 2.74 -0.29 -7.76
C ILE A 62 2.60 -1.55 -6.88
N MET A 63 2.33 -1.39 -5.58
CA MET A 63 2.12 -2.50 -4.64
C MET A 63 0.94 -3.38 -5.05
N LEU A 64 -0.19 -2.78 -5.47
CA LEU A 64 -1.34 -3.51 -5.98
C LEU A 64 -0.99 -4.33 -7.23
N ILE A 65 -0.23 -3.73 -8.17
CA ILE A 65 0.25 -4.41 -9.37
C ILE A 65 1.15 -5.59 -8.99
N CYS A 66 2.03 -5.44 -8.00
CA CYS A 66 2.87 -6.55 -7.50
C CYS A 66 2.02 -7.71 -6.97
N TYR A 67 0.98 -7.45 -6.18
CA TYR A 67 0.06 -8.49 -5.70
C TYR A 67 -0.69 -9.17 -6.83
N LEU A 68 -1.16 -8.40 -7.83
CA LEU A 68 -1.82 -8.94 -9.02
C LEU A 68 -0.90 -9.82 -9.84
N ILE A 69 0.33 -9.38 -10.11
CA ILE A 69 1.33 -10.17 -10.85
C ILE A 69 1.62 -11.47 -10.09
N ALA A 70 1.79 -11.40 -8.77
CA ALA A 70 2.01 -12.61 -7.97
C ALA A 70 0.85 -13.60 -8.08
N PHE A 71 -0.39 -13.10 -8.03
CA PHE A 71 -1.57 -13.92 -8.23
C PHE A 71 -1.60 -14.56 -9.62
N ILE A 72 -1.35 -13.79 -10.69
CA ILE A 72 -1.35 -14.27 -12.07
C ILE A 72 -0.27 -15.35 -12.26
N VAL A 73 0.95 -15.08 -11.81
CA VAL A 73 2.06 -16.03 -11.92
C VAL A 73 1.73 -17.32 -11.17
N PHE A 74 1.13 -17.22 -9.99
CA PHE A 74 0.75 -18.40 -9.21
C PHE A 74 -0.39 -19.21 -9.84
N VAL A 75 -1.36 -18.55 -10.48
CA VAL A 75 -2.46 -19.21 -11.19
C VAL A 75 -1.96 -19.90 -12.45
N LYS A 76 -1.06 -19.26 -13.21
CA LYS A 76 -0.57 -19.76 -14.50
C LYS A 76 0.61 -20.73 -14.39
N SER A 77 1.37 -20.71 -13.30
CA SER A 77 2.55 -21.57 -13.18
C SER A 77 2.16 -23.03 -13.00
N LYS A 78 2.64 -23.88 -13.92
CA LYS A 78 2.49 -25.34 -13.86
C LYS A 78 3.51 -25.99 -12.91
N THR A 79 4.62 -25.33 -12.63
CA THR A 79 5.72 -25.83 -11.80
C THR A 79 6.02 -24.91 -10.62
N VAL A 80 6.54 -25.47 -9.53
CA VAL A 80 6.76 -24.73 -8.26
C VAL A 80 7.97 -23.81 -8.34
N SER A 81 9.02 -24.19 -9.08
CA SER A 81 10.29 -23.44 -9.17
C SER A 81 10.15 -22.01 -9.73
N PRO A 82 9.55 -21.77 -10.92
CA PRO A 82 9.42 -20.42 -11.46
C PRO A 82 8.43 -19.55 -10.67
N ALA A 83 7.37 -20.14 -10.12
CA ALA A 83 6.43 -19.43 -9.24
C ALA A 83 7.11 -18.94 -7.95
N PHE A 84 8.00 -19.77 -7.39
CA PHE A 84 8.77 -19.43 -6.20
C PHE A 84 9.74 -18.26 -6.47
N VAL A 85 10.49 -18.32 -7.59
CA VAL A 85 11.44 -17.26 -7.95
C VAL A 85 10.72 -15.93 -8.19
N ALA A 86 9.60 -15.94 -8.92
CA ALA A 86 8.80 -14.74 -9.15
C ALA A 86 8.22 -14.17 -7.85
N ALA A 87 7.72 -15.03 -6.94
CA ALA A 87 7.22 -14.60 -5.65
C ALA A 87 8.33 -14.02 -4.76
N LEU A 88 9.54 -14.57 -4.80
CA LEU A 88 10.70 -14.01 -4.09
C LEU A 88 11.06 -12.62 -4.62
N ILE A 89 11.15 -12.46 -5.96
CA ILE A 89 11.43 -11.17 -6.59
C ILE A 89 10.38 -10.13 -6.18
N LEU A 90 9.10 -10.50 -6.26
CA LEU A 90 8.00 -9.60 -5.89
C LEU A 90 8.01 -9.25 -4.40
N LEU A 91 8.36 -10.20 -3.51
CA LEU A 91 8.55 -9.92 -2.09
C LEU A 91 9.66 -8.87 -1.86
N ILE A 92 10.79 -9.01 -2.54
CA ILE A 92 11.90 -8.05 -2.45
C ILE A 92 11.47 -6.67 -2.94
N VAL A 93 10.73 -6.60 -4.05
CA VAL A 93 10.19 -5.33 -4.59
C VAL A 93 9.24 -4.69 -3.59
N ILE A 94 8.30 -5.46 -3.03
CA ILE A 94 7.32 -5.00 -2.03
C ILE A 94 8.02 -4.44 -0.78
N MET A 95 9.04 -5.15 -0.26
CA MET A 95 9.79 -4.70 0.91
C MET A 95 10.60 -3.44 0.61
N THR A 96 11.24 -3.38 -0.56
CA THR A 96 12.00 -2.22 -1.02
C THR A 96 11.10 -0.99 -1.10
N ILE A 97 9.93 -1.09 -1.75
CA ILE A 97 8.96 0.01 -1.85
C ILE A 97 8.50 0.49 -0.46
N ARG A 98 8.23 -0.45 0.45
CA ARG A 98 7.83 -0.11 1.83
C ARG A 98 8.94 0.60 2.62
N LEU A 99 10.22 0.26 2.38
CA LEU A 99 11.37 0.93 2.99
C LEU A 99 11.63 2.32 2.38
N LEU A 100 11.39 2.49 1.07
CA LEU A 100 11.56 3.77 0.37
C LEU A 100 10.44 4.77 0.66
N SER A 101 9.21 4.29 0.88
CA SER A 101 8.03 5.13 1.16
C SER A 101 8.24 6.15 2.30
N PRO A 102 8.75 5.80 3.49
CA PRO A 102 8.99 6.78 4.55
C PRO A 102 10.10 7.78 4.21
N VAL A 103 11.15 7.35 3.51
CA VAL A 103 12.24 8.24 3.06
C VAL A 103 11.69 9.32 2.12
N ILE A 104 10.84 8.91 1.17
CA ILE A 104 10.22 9.81 0.21
C ILE A 104 9.18 10.70 0.88
N SER A 105 8.44 10.19 1.87
CA SER A 105 7.53 11.00 2.69
C SER A 105 8.26 12.10 3.46
N ILE A 106 9.46 11.83 3.97
CA ILE A 106 10.30 12.85 4.63
C ILE A 106 10.74 13.92 3.63
N LEU A 107 11.18 13.51 2.43
CA LEU A 107 11.57 14.42 1.35
C LEU A 107 10.40 15.30 0.89
N THR A 108 9.22 14.74 0.68
CA THR A 108 8.02 15.52 0.32
C THR A 108 7.61 16.45 1.45
N THR A 109 7.69 16.02 2.70
CA THR A 109 7.42 16.87 3.87
C THR A 109 8.37 18.07 3.93
N ARG A 110 9.67 17.89 3.63
CA ARG A 110 10.65 18.99 3.56
C ARG A 110 10.35 19.97 2.42
N MET A 111 9.93 19.47 1.25
CA MET A 111 9.50 20.32 0.14
C MET A 111 8.21 21.10 0.46
N VAL A 112 7.26 20.49 1.17
CA VAL A 112 6.02 21.15 1.60
C VAL A 112 6.29 22.17 2.72
N ALA A 113 7.27 21.92 3.59
CA ALA A 113 7.69 22.88 4.62
C ALA A 113 8.14 24.22 4.02
N MET A 114 8.74 24.21 2.83
CA MET A 114 9.12 25.44 2.11
C MET A 114 7.92 26.29 1.68
N LYS A 115 6.71 25.71 1.64
CA LYS A 115 5.45 26.41 1.34
C LYS A 115 4.80 27.03 2.59
N GLY A 116 5.33 26.77 3.79
CA GLY A 116 4.88 27.35 5.06
C GLY A 116 4.25 26.35 6.02
N ALA A 117 4.14 26.74 7.30
CA ALA A 117 3.73 25.87 8.40
C ALA A 117 2.29 25.31 8.25
N ALA A 118 1.36 26.08 7.70
CA ALA A 118 -0.02 25.64 7.46
C ALA A 118 -0.11 24.48 6.47
N TYR A 119 0.67 24.53 5.37
CA TYR A 119 0.75 23.45 4.39
C TYR A 119 1.38 22.18 4.97
N MET A 120 2.36 22.34 5.85
CA MET A 120 3.01 21.24 6.54
C MET A 120 2.05 20.54 7.52
N ALA A 121 1.24 21.31 8.26
CA ALA A 121 0.23 20.79 9.17
C ALA A 121 -0.87 20.03 8.41
N ALA A 122 -1.39 20.60 7.32
CA ALA A 122 -2.39 19.95 6.47
C ALA A 122 -1.86 18.66 5.80
N PHE A 123 -0.60 18.65 5.38
CA PHE A 123 0.04 17.46 4.82
C PHE A 123 0.23 16.35 5.86
N SER A 124 0.68 16.74 7.06
CA SER A 124 0.90 15.82 8.18
C SER A 124 -0.41 15.18 8.67
N SER A 125 -1.47 15.97 8.80
CA SER A 125 -2.79 15.46 9.21
C SER A 125 -3.37 14.50 8.16
N LEU A 126 -3.30 14.85 6.88
CA LEU A 126 -3.78 13.99 5.79
C LEU A 126 -3.00 12.68 5.70
N SER A 127 -1.67 12.74 5.85
CA SER A 127 -0.81 11.55 5.90
C SER A 127 -1.12 10.66 7.10
N SER A 128 -1.40 11.25 8.26
CA SER A 128 -1.75 10.52 9.48
C SER A 128 -3.11 9.80 9.36
N VAL A 129 -4.12 10.49 8.82
CA VAL A 129 -5.45 9.90 8.55
C VAL A 129 -5.32 8.75 7.55
N ARG A 130 -4.55 8.94 6.46
CA ARG A 130 -4.29 7.86 5.50
C ARG A 130 -3.60 6.68 6.15
N ASN A 131 -2.55 6.90 6.94
CA ASN A 131 -1.85 5.79 7.60
C ASN A 131 -2.73 5.04 8.60
N LEU A 132 -3.63 5.75 9.30
CA LEU A 132 -4.58 5.15 10.23
C LEU A 132 -5.60 4.26 9.49
N ILE A 133 -6.12 4.74 8.36
CA ILE A 133 -7.17 4.04 7.59
C ILE A 133 -6.57 2.98 6.68
N CYS A 134 -5.61 3.34 5.81
CA CYS A 134 -5.04 2.45 4.78
C CYS A 134 -3.95 1.52 5.32
N GLY A 135 -3.25 1.92 6.39
CA GLY A 135 -2.14 1.15 6.97
C GLY A 135 -2.50 -0.30 7.36
N PRO A 136 -3.62 -0.52 8.08
CA PRO A 136 -4.08 -1.86 8.44
C PRO A 136 -4.35 -2.75 7.21
N PHE A 137 -5.00 -2.23 6.17
CA PHE A 137 -5.27 -2.97 4.93
C PHE A 137 -3.98 -3.34 4.19
N SER A 138 -3.06 -2.38 4.07
CA SER A 138 -1.75 -2.61 3.48
C SER A 138 -0.93 -3.64 4.25
N LEU A 139 -1.03 -3.68 5.58
CA LEU A 139 -0.36 -4.67 6.43
C LEU A 139 -0.99 -6.06 6.30
N LEU A 140 -2.33 -6.15 6.29
CA LEU A 140 -3.04 -7.40 6.02
C LEU A 140 -2.68 -7.97 4.65
N ALA A 141 -2.62 -7.13 3.62
CA ALA A 141 -2.20 -7.54 2.28
C ALA A 141 -0.81 -8.20 2.29
N LEU A 142 0.14 -7.59 3.00
CA LEU A 142 1.48 -8.13 3.17
C LEU A 142 1.49 -9.46 3.94
N VAL A 143 0.75 -9.56 5.04
CA VAL A 143 0.69 -10.78 5.86
C VAL A 143 0.16 -11.94 5.04
N PHE A 144 -0.95 -11.77 4.32
CA PHE A 144 -1.49 -12.83 3.46
C PHE A 144 -0.53 -13.22 2.34
N TYR A 145 0.18 -12.24 1.77
CA TYR A 145 1.23 -12.50 0.79
C TYR A 145 2.39 -13.32 1.36
N CYS A 146 2.88 -12.98 2.54
CA CYS A 146 3.95 -13.71 3.22
C CYS A 146 3.52 -15.14 3.59
N ILE A 147 2.27 -15.34 4.02
CA ILE A 147 1.71 -16.68 4.28
C ILE A 147 1.68 -17.49 2.97
N ALA A 148 1.25 -16.88 1.86
CA ALA A 148 1.26 -17.53 0.55
C ALA A 148 2.68 -17.91 0.12
N PHE A 149 3.65 -17.01 0.31
CA PHE A 149 5.07 -17.27 0.05
C PHE A 149 5.64 -18.40 0.93
N GLY A 150 5.35 -18.39 2.24
CA GLY A 150 5.78 -19.46 3.14
C GLY A 150 5.26 -20.84 2.72
N SER A 151 4.02 -20.90 2.22
CA SER A 151 3.46 -22.14 1.68
C SER A 151 4.18 -22.64 0.42
N LEU A 152 4.77 -21.73 -0.37
CA LEU A 152 5.61 -22.06 -1.52
C LEU A 152 6.99 -22.60 -1.09
N CYS A 153 7.62 -22.00 -0.07
CA CYS A 153 8.89 -22.48 0.49
C CYS A 153 8.79 -23.95 0.92
N VAL A 154 7.74 -24.29 1.67
CA VAL A 154 7.50 -25.65 2.18
C VAL A 154 7.29 -26.64 1.04
N ARG A 155 6.73 -26.20 -0.10
CA ARG A 155 6.50 -27.06 -1.26
C ARG A 155 7.74 -27.26 -2.13
N LYS A 156 8.66 -26.30 -2.15
CA LYS A 156 9.95 -26.41 -2.87
C LYS A 156 10.95 -27.34 -2.14
N ASN A 157 10.88 -27.37 -0.81
CA ASN A 157 11.75 -28.20 0.04
C ASN A 157 11.21 -29.63 0.30
N LYS A 158 10.12 -30.03 -0.37
CA LYS A 158 9.57 -31.38 -0.36
C LYS A 158 9.69 -32.00 -1.75
#